data_AF-A0A922W1B1-F1
#
_entry.id   AF-A0A922W1B1-F1
#
_cell.length_a   1.000
_cell.length_b   1.000
_cell.length_c   1.000
_cell.angle_alpha   90.00
_cell.angle_beta   90.00
_cell.angle_gamma   90.00
#
_symmetry.space_group_name_H-M   'P 1'
#
loop_
_entity.id
_entity.type
_entity.pdbx_description
1 polymer ?
#
loop_
_entity_poly.entity_id
_entity_poly.type
_entity_poly.pdbx_seq_one_letter_code
_entity_poly.pdbx_strand_id
1 'polypeptide(L)'
;MTQDTDRLRAALEADDEAFLNSLEKERGLFAQIGETFRGPMRAMTVAANVAVLIATAVGLWAVWKMFGAASTRELILWAGAAWAAWTMQIGIKQWIWSRVNTLSILREIKRMEVRMAALEARLR
;
A
#
# COMPACT_ATOMS: atom_id res chain seq x y z
N MET A 1 -36.26 -4.35 -33.82
CA MET A 1 -35.61 -3.19 -33.17
C MET A 1 -35.58 -3.26 -31.64
N THR A 2 -36.43 -4.04 -30.97
CA THR A 2 -36.43 -4.16 -29.49
C THR A 2 -35.41 -5.17 -28.95
N GLN A 3 -35.18 -6.29 -29.64
CA GLN A 3 -34.26 -7.35 -29.20
C GLN A 3 -32.79 -6.90 -29.03
N ASP A 4 -32.30 -6.00 -29.89
CA ASP A 4 -30.93 -5.48 -29.76
C ASP A 4 -30.79 -4.52 -28.57
N THR A 5 -31.81 -3.73 -28.29
CA THR A 5 -31.84 -2.82 -27.14
C THR A 5 -31.93 -3.58 -25.82
N ASP A 6 -32.74 -4.65 -25.77
CA ASP A 6 -32.87 -5.50 -24.59
C ASP A 6 -31.57 -6.26 -24.29
N ARG A 7 -30.87 -6.73 -25.34
CA ARG A 7 -29.55 -7.34 -25.21
C ARG A 7 -28.48 -6.36 -24.75
N LEU A 8 -28.49 -5.13 -25.28
CA LEU A 8 -27.58 -4.08 -24.82
C LEU A 8 -27.81 -3.75 -23.34
N ARG A 9 -29.08 -3.63 -22.92
CA ARG A 9 -29.45 -3.30 -21.55
C ARG A 9 -29.06 -4.40 -20.58
N ALA A 10 -29.31 -5.65 -20.92
CA ALA A 10 -28.88 -6.80 -20.13
C ALA A 10 -27.35 -6.91 -20.04
N ALA A 11 -26.62 -6.57 -21.11
CA ALA A 11 -25.16 -6.54 -21.09
C ALA A 11 -24.63 -5.41 -20.17
N LEU A 12 -25.24 -4.22 -20.18
CA LEU A 12 -24.89 -3.14 -19.25
C LEU A 12 -25.19 -3.51 -17.80
N GLU A 13 -26.35 -4.09 -17.52
CA GLU A 13 -26.72 -4.52 -16.15
C GLU A 13 -25.76 -5.59 -15.63
N ALA A 14 -25.36 -6.53 -16.47
CA ALA A 14 -24.37 -7.55 -16.11
C ALA A 14 -22.97 -6.94 -15.84
N ASP A 15 -22.56 -5.93 -16.61
CA ASP A 15 -21.27 -5.27 -16.45
C ASP A 15 -21.24 -4.40 -15.17
N ASP A 16 -22.33 -3.69 -14.89
CA ASP A 16 -22.53 -2.94 -13.63
C ASP A 16 -22.53 -3.87 -12.41
N GLU A 17 -23.20 -5.02 -12.50
CA GLU A 17 -23.23 -6.02 -11.42
C GLU A 17 -21.85 -6.67 -11.22
N ALA A 18 -21.13 -6.96 -12.29
CA ALA A 18 -19.75 -7.44 -12.23
C ALA A 18 -18.81 -6.40 -11.59
N PHE A 19 -18.98 -5.12 -11.93
CA PHE A 19 -18.23 -4.03 -11.34
C PHE A 19 -18.53 -3.86 -9.84
N LEU A 20 -19.80 -3.87 -9.43
CA LEU A 20 -20.21 -3.82 -8.02
C LEU A 20 -19.67 -5.01 -7.22
N ASN A 21 -19.74 -6.22 -7.76
CA ASN A 21 -19.17 -7.42 -7.14
C ASN A 21 -17.65 -7.35 -7.00
N SER A 22 -16.96 -6.73 -7.96
CA SER A 22 -15.51 -6.48 -7.87
C SER A 22 -15.15 -5.54 -6.71
N LEU A 23 -16.06 -4.62 -6.36
CA LEU A 23 -15.92 -3.74 -5.22
C LEU A 23 -16.21 -4.48 -3.91
N GLU A 24 -17.26 -5.31 -3.82
CA GLU A 24 -17.68 -5.98 -2.57
C GLU A 24 -16.72 -7.04 -2.05
N LYS A 25 -15.86 -7.62 -2.90
CA LYS A 25 -14.83 -8.54 -2.42
C LYS A 25 -13.85 -7.81 -1.50
N GLU A 26 -13.96 -8.07 -0.19
CA GLU A 26 -12.91 -7.75 0.78
C GLU A 26 -11.61 -8.40 0.32
N ARG A 27 -10.72 -7.59 -0.25
CA ARG A 27 -9.40 -8.05 -0.63
C ARG A 27 -8.60 -8.20 0.64
N GLY A 28 -8.15 -9.42 0.92
CA GLY A 28 -7.34 -9.72 2.09
C GLY A 28 -6.13 -8.80 2.21
N LEU A 29 -5.64 -8.60 3.43
CA LEU A 29 -4.58 -7.66 3.78
C LEU A 29 -3.34 -7.78 2.87
N PHE A 30 -2.93 -9.00 2.53
CA PHE A 30 -1.82 -9.28 1.61
C PHE A 30 -2.06 -8.77 0.18
N ALA A 31 -3.29 -8.85 -0.31
CA ALA A 31 -3.64 -8.32 -1.62
C ALA A 31 -3.57 -6.78 -1.64
N GLN A 32 -3.90 -6.12 -0.52
CA GLN A 32 -3.82 -4.66 -0.39
C GLN A 32 -2.38 -4.16 -0.29
N ILE A 33 -1.53 -4.87 0.46
CA ILE A 33 -0.08 -4.62 0.47
C ILE A 33 0.49 -4.81 -0.94
N GLY A 34 0.09 -5.88 -1.64
CA GLY A 34 0.47 -6.15 -3.02
C GLY A 34 0.06 -5.06 -4.02
N GLU A 35 -1.03 -4.33 -3.77
CA GLU A 35 -1.40 -3.18 -4.60
C GLU A 35 -0.44 -2.01 -4.46
N THR A 36 0.21 -1.87 -3.31
CA THR A 36 1.25 -0.85 -3.10
C THR A 36 2.45 -1.09 -4.03
N PHE A 37 2.63 -2.33 -4.51
CA PHE A 37 3.62 -2.73 -5.52
C PHE A 37 3.08 -2.65 -6.97
N ARG A 38 1.84 -2.21 -7.20
CA ARG A 38 1.23 -2.06 -8.53
C ARG A 38 0.83 -0.61 -8.76
N GLY A 39 0.88 -0.15 -10.01
CA GLY A 39 0.52 1.22 -10.39
C GLY A 39 1.65 2.26 -10.27
N PRO A 40 1.32 3.58 -10.28
CA PRO A 40 2.29 4.67 -10.47
C PRO A 40 3.30 4.81 -9.32
N MET A 41 2.99 4.30 -8.13
CA MET A 41 3.89 4.34 -6.98
C MET A 41 4.78 3.11 -6.82
N ARG A 42 4.74 2.12 -7.74
CA ARG A 42 5.56 0.90 -7.65
C ARG A 42 7.05 1.22 -7.43
N ALA A 43 7.58 2.18 -8.19
CA ALA A 43 8.99 2.57 -8.08
C ALA A 43 9.35 3.06 -6.67
N MET A 44 8.45 3.83 -6.04
CA MET A 44 8.68 4.38 -4.71
C MET A 44 8.57 3.30 -3.62
N THR A 45 7.63 2.35 -3.75
CA THR A 45 7.53 1.19 -2.86
C THR A 45 8.76 0.29 -2.96
N VAL A 46 9.27 0.06 -4.17
CA VAL A 46 10.51 -0.70 -4.37
C VAL A 46 11.70 0.03 -3.76
N ALA A 47 11.84 1.34 -4.00
CA ALA A 47 12.89 2.16 -3.41
C ALA A 47 12.84 2.14 -1.86
N ALA A 48 11.65 2.20 -1.27
CA ALA A 48 11.47 2.10 0.18
C ALA A 48 11.93 0.73 0.73
N ASN A 49 11.62 -0.37 0.04
CA ASN A 49 12.08 -1.70 0.45
C ASN A 49 13.60 -1.86 0.31
N VAL A 50 14.18 -1.31 -0.77
CA VAL A 50 15.64 -1.27 -0.94
C VAL A 50 16.29 -0.46 0.18
N ALA A 51 15.73 0.69 0.55
CA ALA A 51 16.20 1.49 1.67
C ALA A 51 16.14 0.73 3.00
N VAL A 52 15.08 -0.07 3.25
CA VAL A 52 15.00 -0.94 4.44
C VAL A 52 16.10 -2.00 4.43
N LEU A 53 16.38 -2.63 3.29
CA LEU A 53 17.47 -3.61 3.17
C LEU A 53 18.83 -2.97 3.46
N ILE A 54 19.10 -1.79 2.89
CA ILE A 54 20.33 -1.04 3.15
C ILE A 54 20.43 -0.68 4.63
N ALA A 55 19.36 -0.13 5.22
CA ALA A 55 19.34 0.20 6.65
C ALA A 55 19.56 -1.05 7.52
N THR A 56 19.04 -2.21 7.12
CA THR A 56 19.29 -3.49 7.81
C THR A 56 20.76 -3.86 7.76
N ALA A 57 21.39 -3.82 6.59
CA ALA A 57 22.79 -4.14 6.41
C ALA A 57 23.69 -3.17 7.22
N VAL A 58 23.40 -1.87 7.17
CA VAL A 58 24.12 -0.85 7.94
C VAL A 58 23.95 -1.07 9.45
N GLY A 59 22.73 -1.37 9.91
CA GLY A 59 22.45 -1.66 11.32
C GLY A 59 23.23 -2.88 11.83
N LEU A 60 23.21 -3.99 11.08
CA LEU A 60 23.97 -5.20 11.43
C LEU A 60 25.48 -4.94 11.43
N TRP A 61 25.98 -4.18 10.46
CA TRP A 61 27.39 -3.83 10.40
C TRP A 61 27.82 -2.92 11.56
N ALA A 62 27.00 -1.93 11.91
CA ALA A 62 27.24 -1.06 13.05
C ALA A 62 27.27 -1.86 14.36
N VAL A 63 26.32 -2.78 14.57
CA VAL A 63 26.32 -3.69 15.73
C VAL A 63 27.56 -4.57 15.75
N TRP A 64 27.98 -5.11 14.61
CA TRP A 64 29.21 -5.91 14.54
C TRP A 64 30.45 -5.10 14.93
N LYS A 65 30.53 -3.83 14.49
CA LYS A 65 31.62 -2.91 14.85
C LYS A 65 31.66 -2.54 16.33
N MET A 66 30.52 -2.57 17.03
CA MET A 66 30.48 -2.33 18.48
C MET A 66 31.33 -3.35 19.26
N PHE A 67 31.36 -4.62 18.83
CA PHE A 67 32.15 -5.66 19.50
C PHE A 67 33.67 -5.50 19.35
N GLY A 68 34.11 -4.74 18.33
CA GLY A 68 35.52 -4.46 18.08
C GLY A 68 35.96 -3.05 18.46
N ALA A 69 35.10 -2.26 19.11
CA ALA A 69 35.38 -0.86 19.41
C ALA A 69 36.47 -0.73 20.48
N ALA A 70 37.54 0.03 20.18
CA ALA A 70 38.68 0.21 21.07
C ALA A 70 38.48 1.34 22.09
N SER A 71 37.49 2.22 21.86
CA SER A 71 37.20 3.37 22.72
C SER A 71 35.71 3.54 22.96
N THR A 72 35.35 4.13 24.10
CA THR A 72 33.96 4.46 24.44
C THR A 72 33.32 5.39 23.40
N ARG A 73 34.10 6.33 22.84
CA ARG A 73 33.62 7.23 21.78
C ARG A 73 33.21 6.46 20.53
N GLU A 74 34.03 5.51 20.10
CA GLU A 74 33.75 4.68 18.93
C GLU A 74 32.52 3.80 19.17
N LEU A 75 32.39 3.21 20.36
CA LEU A 75 31.22 2.43 20.74
C LEU A 75 29.93 3.25 20.65
N ILE A 76 29.93 4.50 21.15
CA ILE A 76 28.77 5.40 21.12
C ILE A 76 28.40 5.76 19.68
N LEU A 77 29.38 6.01 18.81
CA LEU A 77 29.12 6.31 17.39
C LEU A 77 28.45 5.12 16.68
N TRP A 78 28.94 3.91 16.90
CA TRP A 78 28.35 2.70 16.31
C TRP A 78 26.96 2.39 16.90
N ALA A 79 26.76 2.60 18.20
CA ALA A 79 25.45 2.47 18.83
C ALA A 79 24.44 3.49 18.27
N GLY A 80 24.86 4.74 18.07
CA GLY A 80 24.06 5.79 17.44
C GLY A 80 23.69 5.46 16.00
N ALA A 81 24.65 4.93 15.23
CA ALA A 81 24.40 4.48 13.86
C ALA A 81 23.41 3.32 13.79
N ALA A 82 23.55 2.32 14.68
CA ALA A 82 22.61 1.20 14.78
C ALA A 82 21.20 1.69 15.16
N TRP A 83 21.09 2.63 16.11
CA TRP A 83 19.82 3.24 16.51
C TRP A 83 19.18 4.05 15.38
N ALA A 84 19.95 4.84 14.65
CA ALA A 84 19.47 5.59 13.49
C ALA A 84 18.97 4.66 12.38
N ALA A 85 19.70 3.58 12.10
CA ALA A 85 19.27 2.57 11.14
C ALA A 85 17.95 1.90 11.57
N TRP A 86 17.80 1.59 12.85
CA TRP A 86 16.58 1.01 13.40
C TRP A 86 15.37 1.96 13.32
N THR A 87 15.55 3.22 13.70
CA THR A 87 14.47 4.23 13.64
C THR A 87 14.05 4.52 12.19
N MET A 88 15.00 4.54 11.26
CA MET A 88 14.71 4.63 9.82
C MET A 88 13.83 3.49 9.33
N GLN A 89 14.08 2.24 9.75
CA GLN A 89 13.23 1.10 9.38
C GLN A 89 11.80 1.23 9.90
N ILE A 90 11.63 1.68 11.14
CA ILE A 90 10.32 1.92 11.74
C ILE A 90 9.56 2.97 10.91
N GLY A 91 10.21 4.09 10.59
CA GLY A 91 9.63 5.16 9.80
C GLY A 91 9.17 4.70 8.41
N ILE A 92 10.00 3.93 7.70
CA ILE A 92 9.65 3.42 6.37
C ILE A 92 8.46 2.44 6.46
N LYS A 93 8.45 1.52 7.43
CA LYS A 93 7.31 0.60 7.62
C LYS A 93 6.02 1.35 7.93
N GLN A 94 6.07 2.34 8.83
CA GLN A 94 4.93 3.20 9.15
C GLN A 94 4.41 3.92 7.90
N TRP A 95 5.30 4.45 7.09
CA TRP A 95 4.94 5.07 5.82
C TRP A 95 4.22 4.08 4.90
N ILE A 96 4.73 2.85 4.71
CA ILE A 96 4.06 1.81 3.90
C ILE A 96 2.64 1.52 4.42
N TRP A 97 2.46 1.37 5.74
CA TRP A 97 1.14 1.15 6.35
C TRP A 97 0.19 2.32 6.12
N SER A 98 0.67 3.55 6.28
CA SER A 98 -0.09 4.76 5.98
C SER A 98 -0.58 4.76 4.52
N ARG A 99 0.27 4.32 3.58
CA ARG A 99 -0.12 4.19 2.17
C ARG A 99 -1.24 3.17 1.97
N VAL A 100 -1.13 1.98 2.57
CA VAL A 100 -2.19 0.96 2.48
C VAL A 100 -3.52 1.52 3.00
N ASN A 101 -3.48 2.24 4.12
CA ASN A 101 -4.66 2.89 4.69
C ASN A 101 -5.25 3.95 3.74
N THR A 102 -4.42 4.82 3.15
CA THR A 102 -4.87 5.80 2.15
C THR A 102 -5.55 5.12 0.95
N LEU A 103 -4.98 4.02 0.43
CA LEU A 103 -5.59 3.28 -0.67
C LEU A 103 -6.91 2.60 -0.27
N SER A 104 -7.05 2.17 0.98
CA SER A 104 -8.31 1.63 1.49
C SER A 104 -9.40 2.70 1.54
N ILE A 105 -9.09 3.87 2.11
CA ILE A 105 -10.02 5.00 2.20
C ILE A 105 -10.47 5.47 0.81
N LEU A 106 -9.53 5.62 -0.14
CA LEU A 106 -9.87 6.02 -1.52
C LEU A 106 -10.81 5.02 -2.20
N ARG A 107 -10.66 3.71 -1.92
CA ARG A 107 -11.56 2.69 -2.45
C ARG A 107 -12.96 2.79 -1.85
N GLU A 108 -13.06 3.06 -0.55
CA GLU A 108 -14.35 3.27 0.10
C GLU A 108 -15.07 4.52 -0.42
N ILE A 109 -14.35 5.62 -0.63
CA ILE A 109 -14.91 6.84 -1.23
C ILE A 109 -15.49 6.55 -2.62
N LYS A 110 -14.73 5.89 -3.50
CA LYS A 110 -15.21 5.53 -4.84
C LYS A 110 -16.44 4.62 -4.78
N ARG A 111 -16.48 3.68 -3.85
CA ARG A 111 -17.67 2.82 -3.65
C ARG A 111 -18.88 3.66 -3.27
N MET A 112 -18.72 4.65 -2.40
CA MET A 112 -19.79 5.58 -2.03
C MET A 112 -20.25 6.43 -3.23
N GLU A 113 -19.32 6.97 -4.02
CA GLU A 113 -19.62 7.73 -5.24
C GLU A 113 -20.47 6.92 -6.22
N VAL A 114 -20.09 5.67 -6.48
CA VAL A 114 -20.84 4.76 -7.38
C VAL A 114 -22.23 4.46 -6.82
N ARG A 115 -22.35 4.21 -5.51
CA ARG A 115 -23.65 3.97 -4.86
C ARG A 115 -24.55 5.21 -4.92
N MET A 116 -24.01 6.41 -4.77
CA MET A 116 -24.76 7.66 -4.92
C MET A 116 -25.24 7.85 -6.36
N ALA A 117 -24.38 7.61 -7.36
CA ALA A 117 -24.75 7.69 -8.77
C ALA A 117 -25.86 6.69 -9.14
N ALA A 118 -25.78 5.45 -8.63
CA ALA A 118 -26.81 4.45 -8.83
C ALA A 118 -28.15 4.82 -8.14
N LEU A 119 -28.11 5.47 -6.97
CA LEU A 119 -29.29 5.97 -6.29
C LEU A 119 -29.96 7.11 -7.08
N GLU A 120 -29.16 8.06 -7.58
CA GLU A 120 -29.67 9.18 -8.39
C GLU A 120 -30.31 8.69 -9.69
N ALA A 121 -29.70 7.69 -10.34
CA ALA A 121 -30.26 7.07 -11.55
C ALA A 121 -31.59 6.33 -11.31
N ARG A 122 -31.84 5.82 -10.09
CA ARG A 122 -33.11 5.18 -9.70
C ARG A 122 -34.20 6.17 -9.29
N LEU A 123 -33.82 7.39 -8.90
CA LEU A 123 -34.75 8.44 -8.50
C LEU A 123 -35.24 9.30 -9.68
N ARG A 124 -34.58 9.21 -10.84
CA ARG A 124 -35.03 9.79 -12.12
C ARG A 124 -35.86 8.79 -12.91
#